data_AF-A0A853PQS1-F1
#
_entry.id   AF-A0A853PQS1-F1
#
_cell.length_a   1.000
_cell.length_b   1.000
_cell.length_c   1.000
_cell.angle_alpha   90.00
_cell.angle_beta   90.00
_cell.angle_gamma   90.00
#
_symmetry.space_group_name_H-M   'P 1'
#
loop_
_entity.id
_entity.type
_entity.pdbx_description
1 polymer ?
#
loop_
_entity_poly.entity_id
_entity_poly.type
_entity_poly.pdbx_seq_one_letter_code
_entity_poly.pdbx_strand_id
1 'polypeptide(L)'
;MRYLNKIIFINSARIQYAEIQIDGNVHFIGTQGVGKSTALRALLFFYNADKTKLGISKEKKSFDEYYFPYVNSYIIYEVVVDDASYCVLAFRSQGRVCFRFLGTGYKKEYFISPEGKSIRRVGSDT
;
A
#
# COMPACT_ATOMS: atom_id res chain seq x y z
N MET A 1 -19.50 0.01 11.17
CA MET A 1 -19.41 0.09 9.69
C MET A 1 -18.02 -0.38 9.26
N ARG A 2 -17.85 -0.96 8.06
CA ARG A 2 -16.53 -1.43 7.58
C ARG A 2 -16.14 -0.76 6.27
N TYR A 3 -15.00 -0.08 6.24
CA TYR A 3 -14.52 0.60 5.05
C TYR A 3 -13.00 0.71 5.04
N LEU A 4 -12.42 0.78 3.83
CA LEU A 4 -11.02 1.13 3.68
C LEU A 4 -10.92 2.66 3.87
N ASN A 5 -10.11 3.07 4.84
CA ASN A 5 -9.97 4.45 5.28
C ASN A 5 -8.88 5.18 4.49
N LYS A 6 -7.72 4.54 4.37
CA LYS A 6 -6.53 5.15 3.79
C LYS A 6 -5.66 4.09 3.11
N ILE A 7 -4.98 4.49 2.03
CA ILE A 7 -3.88 3.74 1.43
C ILE A 7 -2.58 4.52 1.56
N ILE A 8 -1.52 3.85 2.01
CA ILE A 8 -0.21 4.44 2.24
C ILE A 8 0.82 3.72 1.36
N PHE A 9 1.65 4.50 0.67
CA PHE A 9 2.79 4.00 -0.10
C PHE A 9 4.08 4.37 0.62
N ILE A 10 4.98 3.41 0.77
CA ILE A 10 6.33 3.63 1.29
C ILE A 10 7.32 2.95 0.34
N ASN A 11 8.21 3.73 -0.28
CA ASN A 11 9.17 3.25 -1.28
C ASN A 11 8.55 2.35 -2.36
N SER A 12 7.32 2.63 -2.78
CA SER A 12 6.51 1.78 -3.66
C SER A 12 6.22 2.48 -4.98
N ALA A 13 6.35 1.78 -6.11
CA ALA A 13 5.97 2.31 -7.43
C ALA A 13 6.52 3.70 -7.78
N ARG A 14 7.79 3.97 -7.39
CA ARG A 14 8.49 5.28 -7.50
C ARG A 14 7.97 6.38 -6.56
N ILE A 15 7.08 6.05 -5.64
CA ILE A 15 6.60 6.93 -4.58
C ILE A 15 7.44 6.64 -3.33
N GLN A 16 8.16 7.64 -2.83
CA GLN A 16 8.90 7.51 -1.56
C GLN A 16 7.94 7.42 -0.38
N TYR A 17 6.96 8.34 -0.33
CA TYR A 17 5.91 8.36 0.67
C TYR A 17 4.66 9.00 0.09
N ALA A 18 3.50 8.40 0.32
CA ALA A 18 2.21 9.05 0.10
C ALA A 18 1.15 8.44 1.03
N GLU A 19 0.26 9.27 1.55
CA GLU A 19 -0.96 8.87 2.24
C GLU A 19 -2.15 9.40 1.45
N ILE A 20 -3.09 8.52 1.12
CA ILE A 20 -4.29 8.88 0.35
C ILE A 20 -5.51 8.42 1.16
N GLN A 21 -6.28 9.39 1.66
CA GLN A 21 -7.59 9.16 2.27
C GLN A 21 -8.57 8.67 1.21
N ILE A 22 -9.36 7.65 1.52
CA ILE A 22 -10.34 7.06 0.59
C ILE A 22 -11.71 6.80 1.21
N ASP A 23 -11.94 7.23 2.44
CA ASP A 23 -13.20 7.16 3.19
C ASP A 23 -14.30 8.13 2.68
N GLY A 24 -14.08 8.78 1.55
CA GLY A 24 -15.02 9.69 0.91
C GLY A 24 -14.89 9.70 -0.62
N ASN A 25 -15.38 10.77 -1.24
CA ASN A 25 -15.28 10.94 -2.69
C ASN A 25 -13.85 11.31 -3.09
N VAL A 26 -13.15 10.40 -3.77
CA VAL A 26 -11.77 10.62 -4.24
C VAL A 26 -11.73 10.74 -5.76
N HIS A 27 -11.04 11.77 -6.25
CA HIS A 27 -10.77 11.96 -7.68
C HIS A 27 -9.26 12.09 -7.92
N PHE A 28 -8.71 11.23 -8.79
CA PHE A 28 -7.31 11.29 -9.21
C PHE A 28 -7.17 12.15 -10.48
N ILE A 29 -6.51 13.31 -10.36
CA ILE A 29 -6.24 14.24 -11.48
C ILE A 29 -4.73 14.40 -11.74
N GLY A 30 -4.36 14.92 -12.91
CA GLY A 30 -2.96 15.23 -13.27
C GLY A 30 -2.57 14.76 -14.66
N THR A 31 -1.34 15.09 -15.10
CA THR A 31 -0.82 14.76 -16.44
C THR A 31 -0.57 13.26 -16.62
N GLN A 32 -0.24 12.83 -17.85
CA GLN A 32 0.04 11.43 -18.13
C GLN A 32 1.30 10.96 -17.39
N GLY A 33 1.29 9.72 -16.87
CA GLY A 33 2.44 9.11 -16.21
C GLY A 33 2.66 9.49 -14.74
N VAL A 34 1.88 10.41 -14.15
CA VAL A 34 2.07 10.89 -12.76
C VAL A 34 1.70 9.89 -11.65
N GLY A 35 1.12 8.73 -11.99
CA GLY A 35 0.79 7.69 -11.01
C GLY A 35 -0.70 7.52 -10.68
N LYS A 36 -1.63 8.14 -11.40
CA LYS A 36 -3.09 7.93 -11.22
C LYS A 36 -3.49 6.46 -11.30
N SER A 37 -3.11 5.78 -12.38
CA SER A 37 -3.37 4.35 -12.55
C SER A 37 -2.57 3.48 -11.57
N THR A 38 -1.50 4.02 -10.98
CA THR A 38 -0.72 3.35 -9.93
C THR A 38 -1.54 3.31 -8.64
N ALA A 39 -2.08 4.44 -8.20
CA ALA A 39 -2.96 4.49 -7.04
C ALA A 39 -4.22 3.63 -7.23
N LEU A 40 -4.88 3.74 -8.39
CA LEU A 40 -6.10 2.99 -8.68
C LEU A 40 -5.87 1.47 -8.69
N ARG A 41 -4.78 0.98 -9.29
CA ARG A 41 -4.47 -0.45 -9.30
C ARG A 41 -4.13 -0.98 -7.90
N ALA A 42 -3.45 -0.20 -7.06
CA ALA A 42 -3.21 -0.59 -5.68
C ALA A 42 -4.50 -0.68 -4.87
N LEU A 43 -5.47 0.20 -5.14
CA LEU A 43 -6.82 0.13 -4.57
C LEU A 43 -7.59 -1.12 -5.08
N LEU A 44 -7.57 -1.38 -6.39
CA LEU A 44 -8.22 -2.57 -6.97
C LEU A 44 -7.60 -3.88 -6.45
N PHE A 45 -6.28 -3.90 -6.21
CA PHE A 45 -5.59 -5.04 -5.64
C PHE A 45 -6.07 -5.36 -4.23
N PHE A 46 -6.38 -4.35 -3.40
CA PHE A 46 -6.96 -4.58 -2.08
C PHE A 46 -8.28 -5.36 -2.14
N TYR A 47 -9.19 -4.95 -3.04
CA TYR A 47 -10.52 -5.56 -3.13
C TYR A 47 -10.54 -6.93 -3.81
N ASN A 48 -9.58 -7.22 -4.70
CA ASN A 48 -9.60 -8.45 -5.48
C ASN A 48 -8.52 -9.46 -5.07
N ALA A 49 -7.44 -9.02 -4.43
CA ALA A 49 -6.22 -9.79 -4.16
C ALA A 49 -5.61 -10.51 -5.39
N ASP A 50 -6.08 -10.17 -6.59
CA ASP A 50 -5.70 -10.81 -7.86
C ASP A 50 -4.91 -9.82 -8.72
N LYS A 51 -3.65 -10.17 -8.97
CA LYS A 51 -2.70 -9.34 -9.74
C LYS A 51 -2.95 -9.42 -11.24
N THR A 52 -3.62 -10.48 -11.72
CA THR A 52 -3.85 -10.72 -13.16
C THR A 52 -4.95 -9.83 -13.73
N LYS A 53 -5.90 -9.43 -12.89
CA LYS A 53 -7.06 -8.59 -13.27
C LYS A 53 -6.84 -7.08 -13.12
N LEU A 54 -5.59 -6.65 -12.90
CA LEU A 54 -5.24 -5.23 -12.71
C LEU A 54 -4.99 -4.45 -14.03
N GLY A 55 -5.20 -5.09 -15.19
CA GLY A 55 -4.97 -4.46 -16.49
C GLY A 55 -3.52 -4.01 -16.69
N ILE A 56 -2.56 -4.83 -16.22
CA ILE A 56 -1.13 -4.64 -16.44
C ILE A 56 -0.75 -5.45 -17.69
N SER A 57 -0.22 -4.80 -18.72
CA SER A 57 0.26 -5.49 -19.92
C SER A 57 1.46 -6.39 -19.59
N LYS A 58 1.57 -7.53 -20.28
CA LYS A 58 2.68 -8.49 -20.13
C LYS A 58 4.06 -7.89 -20.42
N GLU A 59 4.12 -6.84 -21.24
CA GLU A 59 5.35 -6.09 -21.58
C GLU A 59 5.89 -5.25 -20.40
N LYS A 60 5.05 -5.01 -19.39
CA LYS A 60 5.39 -4.18 -18.23
C LYS A 60 5.86 -5.05 -17.07
N LYS A 61 6.61 -4.43 -16.15
CA LYS A 61 6.95 -5.04 -14.86
C LYS A 61 5.69 -5.57 -14.18
N SER A 62 5.81 -6.75 -13.57
CA SER A 62 4.74 -7.33 -12.78
C SER A 62 4.35 -6.42 -11.61
N PHE A 63 3.16 -6.66 -11.03
CA PHE A 63 2.72 -5.93 -9.83
C PHE A 63 3.77 -6.00 -8.71
N ASP A 64 4.31 -7.21 -8.47
CA ASP A 64 5.27 -7.46 -7.40
C ASP A 64 6.58 -6.67 -7.61
N GLU A 65 7.09 -6.60 -8.84
CA GLU A 65 8.32 -5.88 -9.15
C GLU A 65 8.14 -4.37 -9.20
N TYR A 66 6.99 -3.90 -9.67
CA TYR A 66 6.73 -2.48 -9.85
C TYR A 66 6.37 -1.79 -8.53
N TYR A 67 5.50 -2.38 -7.73
CA TYR A 67 5.07 -1.80 -6.45
C TYR A 67 6.04 -2.09 -5.31
N PHE A 68 6.78 -3.20 -5.36
CA PHE A 68 7.69 -3.57 -4.27
C PHE A 68 9.14 -3.70 -4.74
N PRO A 69 9.74 -2.65 -5.35
CA PRO A 69 11.08 -2.73 -5.92
C PRO A 69 12.17 -3.01 -4.88
N TYR A 70 11.96 -2.63 -3.61
CA TYR A 70 12.91 -2.76 -2.52
C TYR A 70 12.38 -3.66 -1.40
N VAL A 71 13.28 -4.14 -0.53
CA VAL A 71 12.92 -4.97 0.64
C VAL A 71 12.08 -4.19 1.66
N ASN A 72 12.21 -2.86 1.66
CA ASN A 72 11.51 -1.92 2.52
C ASN A 72 10.43 -1.12 1.75
N SER A 73 9.93 -1.70 0.65
CA SER A 73 8.76 -1.20 -0.08
C SER A 73 7.48 -1.77 0.54
N TYR A 74 6.52 -0.90 0.79
CA TYR A 74 5.26 -1.25 1.41
C TYR A 74 4.08 -0.54 0.74
N ILE A 75 2.94 -1.24 0.71
CA ILE A 75 1.62 -0.62 0.60
C ILE A 75 0.88 -0.99 1.88
N ILE A 76 0.32 0.00 2.57
CA ILE A 76 -0.44 -0.22 3.80
C ILE A 76 -1.88 0.21 3.52
N TYR A 77 -2.81 -0.66 3.87
CA TYR A 77 -4.25 -0.40 3.81
C TYR A 77 -4.76 -0.25 5.23
N GLU A 78 -5.22 0.94 5.59
CA GLU A 78 -5.88 1.16 6.87
C GLU A 78 -7.38 0.93 6.69
N VAL A 79 -7.95 0.00 7.44
CA VAL A 79 -9.36 -0.39 7.40
C VAL A 79 -9.98 -0.03 8.74
N VAL A 80 -11.14 0.62 8.70
CA VAL A 80 -11.96 0.87 9.89
C VAL A 80 -13.04 -0.19 9.98
N VAL A 81 -13.17 -0.78 11.17
CA VAL A 81 -14.22 -1.72 11.54
C VAL A 81 -14.84 -1.22 12.83
N ASP A 82 -16.06 -0.70 12.69
CA ASP A 82 -16.80 -0.01 13.76
C ASP A 82 -15.97 1.18 14.27
N ASP A 83 -15.55 1.18 15.53
CA ASP A 83 -14.75 2.27 16.12
C ASP A 83 -13.24 1.96 16.17
N ALA A 84 -12.80 0.88 15.53
CA ALA A 84 -11.41 0.43 15.56
C ALA A 84 -10.76 0.45 14.17
N SER A 85 -9.48 0.83 14.11
CA SER A 85 -8.67 0.82 12.89
C SER A 85 -7.65 -0.32 12.90
N TYR A 86 -7.43 -0.90 11.73
CA TYR A 86 -6.51 -2.01 11.49
C TYR A 86 -5.67 -1.73 10.25
N CYS A 87 -4.45 -2.26 10.20
CA CYS A 87 -3.61 -2.16 9.01
C CYS A 87 -3.42 -3.52 8.34
N VAL A 88 -3.53 -3.53 7.01
CA VAL A 88 -3.04 -4.62 6.16
C VAL A 88 -1.79 -4.12 5.44
N LEU A 89 -0.64 -4.62 5.87
CA LEU A 89 0.67 -4.35 5.26
C LEU A 89 0.92 -5.35 4.13
N ALA A 90 0.98 -4.86 2.89
CA ALA A 90 1.50 -5.60 1.76
C ALA A 90 3.01 -5.34 1.61
N PHE A 91 3.79 -6.41 1.43
CA PHE A 91 5.24 -6.35 1.25
C PHE A 91 5.71 -7.50 0.37
N ARG A 92 6.91 -7.41 -0.21
CA ARG A 92 7.47 -8.51 -1.02
C ARG A 92 8.41 -9.38 -0.20
N SER A 93 8.16 -10.68 -0.22
CA SER A 93 9.02 -11.72 0.35
C SER A 93 9.20 -12.85 -0.67
N GLN A 94 10.44 -13.32 -0.87
CA GLN A 94 10.76 -14.40 -1.80
C GLN A 94 10.13 -14.22 -3.20
N GLY A 95 10.16 -12.99 -3.71
CA GLY A 95 9.63 -12.65 -5.04
C GLY A 95 8.11 -12.52 -5.15
N ARG A 96 7.37 -12.71 -4.05
CA ARG A 96 5.90 -12.62 -4.04
C ARG A 96 5.43 -11.58 -3.03
N VAL A 97 4.31 -10.92 -3.33
CA VAL A 97 3.62 -10.11 -2.32
C VAL A 97 2.99 -11.01 -1.26
N CYS A 98 3.28 -10.67 -0.01
CA CYS A 98 2.72 -11.25 1.21
C CYS A 98 2.00 -10.15 1.99
N PHE A 99 1.16 -10.57 2.93
CA PHE A 99 0.38 -9.68 3.78
C PHE A 99 0.73 -9.89 5.25
N ARG A 100 0.69 -8.81 6.02
CA ARG A 100 0.72 -8.83 7.49
C ARG A 100 -0.42 -7.97 8.01
N PHE A 101 -1.16 -8.49 8.97
CA PHE A 101 -2.27 -7.80 9.62
C PHE A 101 -1.77 -7.22 10.95
N LEU A 102 -2.12 -5.98 11.23
CA LEU A 102 -1.74 -5.28 12.45
C LEU A 102 -3.02 -4.82 13.16
N GLY A 103 -3.11 -5.09 14.46
CA GLY A 103 -4.25 -4.74 15.33
C GLY A 103 -4.37 -3.26 15.67
N THR A 104 -3.81 -2.38 14.85
CA THR A 104 -3.76 -0.93 15.11
C THR A 104 -4.04 -0.14 13.84
N GLY A 105 -4.51 1.10 14.02
CA GLY A 105 -4.52 2.10 12.96
C GLY A 105 -3.12 2.46 12.47
N TYR A 106 -3.05 3.15 11.34
CA TYR A 106 -1.78 3.53 10.75
C TYR A 106 -1.11 4.61 11.60
N LYS A 107 0.13 4.34 12.01
CA LYS A 107 1.01 5.30 12.67
C LYS A 107 2.34 5.34 11.94
N LYS A 108 2.72 6.52 11.45
CA LYS A 108 3.88 6.70 10.57
C LYS A 108 5.18 6.22 11.23
N GLU A 109 5.30 6.45 12.53
CA GLU A 109 6.43 6.06 13.38
C GLU A 109 6.69 4.55 13.43
N TYR A 110 5.68 3.71 13.12
CA TYR A 110 5.88 2.26 13.06
C TYR A 110 6.62 1.81 11.80
N PHE A 111 6.65 2.65 10.76
CA PHE A 111 7.17 2.30 9.44
C PHE A 111 8.29 3.21 8.96
N ILE A 112 8.44 4.40 9.55
CA ILE A 112 9.42 5.41 9.15
C ILE A 112 10.15 5.91 10.39
N SER A 113 11.48 5.86 10.35
CA SER A 113 12.33 6.36 11.42
C SER A 113 12.29 7.88 11.51
N PRO A 114 12.73 8.48 12.63
CA PRO A 114 12.83 9.94 12.77
C PRO A 114 13.67 10.61 11.66
N GLU A 115 14.64 9.88 11.10
CA GLU A 115 15.50 10.32 9.99
C GLU A 115 14.84 10.15 8.61
N GLY A 116 13.56 9.79 8.55
CA GLY A 116 12.79 9.63 7.31
C GLY A 116 13.07 8.34 6.55
N LYS A 117 13.76 7.37 7.15
CA LYS A 117 14.09 6.08 6.51
C LYS A 117 13.03 5.04 6.83
N SER A 118 12.61 4.25 5.84
CA SER A 118 11.64 3.19 6.12
C SER A 118 12.26 2.02 6.90
N ILE A 119 11.53 1.57 7.90
CA ILE A 119 11.93 0.54 8.86
C ILE A 119 11.62 -0.85 8.26
N ARG A 120 12.57 -1.78 8.39
CA ARG A 120 12.45 -3.14 7.83
C ARG A 120 11.62 -4.11 8.70
N ARG A 121 11.53 -3.85 10.02
CA ARG A 121 10.81 -4.69 10.99
C ARG A 121 9.64 -3.90 11.57
N VAL A 122 8.45 -4.13 11.05
CA VAL A 122 7.20 -3.75 11.71
C VAL A 122 6.86 -4.94 12.62
N GLY A 123 6.97 -4.75 13.93
CA GLY A 123 7.14 -5.81 14.94
C GLY A 123 6.14 -6.97 14.91
N SER A 124 6.63 -8.11 15.40
CA SER A 124 5.94 -9.38 15.71
C SER A 124 5.24 -9.38 17.08
N ASP A 125 5.33 -8.30 17.85
CA ASP A 125 5.02 -8.30 19.29
C ASP A 125 4.13 -7.12 19.70
N THR A 126 2.94 -7.04 19.11
CA THR A 126 1.78 -6.31 19.67
C THR A 126 0.52 -7.05 19.31
#